data_AF-A0A0R3JRG4-F1
#
_entry.id   AF-A0A0R3JRG4-F1
#
_cell.length_a   1.000
_cell.length_b   1.000
_cell.length_c   1.000
_cell.angle_alpha   90.00
_cell.angle_beta   90.00
_cell.angle_gamma   90.00
#
_symmetry.space_group_name_H-M   'P 1'
#
loop_
_entity.id
_entity.type
_entity.pdbx_description
1 polymer ?
#
loop_
_entity_poly.entity_id
_entity_poly.type
_entity_poly.pdbx_seq_one_letter_code
_entity_poly.pdbx_strand_id
1 'polypeptide(L)'
;MVKTYCLKCTKEIKNTDKHCECGSEKFVTGELKIKNNKFTCVCGSSTFNLLYHADAKNYFLNVMRCTECGESVELKTLRDKGSKLYWE
;
A
#
# COMPACT_ATOMS: atom_id res chain seq x y z
N MET A 1 -8.87 13.43 2.20
CA MET A 1 -9.65 12.29 1.70
C MET A 1 -8.60 11.27 1.31
N VAL A 2 -8.49 10.16 2.05
CA VAL A 2 -7.32 9.28 1.93
C VAL A 2 -7.34 8.58 0.56
N LYS A 3 -6.24 8.64 -0.16
CA LYS A 3 -6.10 8.10 -1.51
C LYS A 3 -5.39 6.76 -1.49
N THR A 4 -5.77 5.86 -2.41
CA THR A 4 -5.07 4.59 -2.62
C THR A 4 -4.39 4.58 -3.98
N TYR A 5 -3.18 4.04 -4.04
CA TYR A 5 -2.36 3.97 -5.23
C TYR A 5 -1.84 2.56 -5.46
N CYS A 6 -1.69 2.19 -6.73
CA CYS A 6 -1.06 0.95 -7.13
C CYS A 6 0.46 1.09 -7.06
N LEU A 7 1.16 0.19 -6.37
CA LEU A 7 2.62 0.26 -6.25
C LEU A 7 3.37 -0.11 -7.54
N LYS A 8 2.70 -0.73 -8.52
CA LYS A 8 3.30 -1.06 -9.82
C LYS A 8 3.14 0.05 -10.85
N CYS A 9 1.92 0.57 -11.02
CA CYS A 9 1.62 1.55 -12.07
C CYS A 9 1.39 2.97 -11.55
N THR A 10 1.45 3.19 -10.23
CA THR A 10 1.27 4.49 -9.54
C THR A 10 -0.07 5.19 -9.75
N LYS A 11 -1.01 4.58 -10.46
CA LYS A 11 -2.34 5.13 -10.66
C LYS A 11 -3.13 5.11 -9.35
N GLU A 12 -3.90 6.16 -9.12
CA GLU A 12 -4.90 6.23 -8.07
C GLU A 12 -6.01 5.22 -8.37
N ILE A 13 -6.46 4.48 -7.34
CA ILE A 13 -7.46 3.43 -7.47
C ILE A 13 -8.56 3.69 -6.46
N LYS A 14 -9.80 3.60 -6.93
CA LYS A 14 -10.99 3.86 -6.12
C LYS A 14 -11.51 2.62 -5.39
N ASN A 15 -11.08 1.43 -5.80
CA ASN A 15 -11.51 0.16 -5.22
C ASN A 15 -10.28 -0.70 -4.89
N THR A 16 -10.09 -0.97 -3.60
CA THR A 16 -8.92 -1.65 -3.03
C THR A 16 -9.14 -3.15 -2.79
N ASP A 17 -10.31 -3.66 -3.18
CA ASP A 17 -10.69 -5.07 -3.06
C ASP A 17 -10.56 -5.82 -4.40
N LYS A 18 -10.00 -5.17 -5.41
CA LYS A 18 -9.75 -5.74 -6.73
C LYS A 18 -8.30 -5.51 -7.16
N HIS A 19 -7.80 -6.42 -7.98
CA HIS A 19 -6.50 -6.28 -8.63
C HIS A 19 -6.51 -5.02 -9.50
N CYS A 20 -5.38 -4.32 -9.55
CA CYS A 20 -5.23 -3.22 -10.48
C CYS A 20 -5.28 -3.74 -11.92
N GLU A 21 -5.74 -2.95 -12.89
CA GLU A 21 -5.73 -3.27 -14.33
C GLU A 21 -4.33 -3.68 -14.84
N CYS A 22 -3.26 -3.25 -14.17
CA CYS A 22 -1.88 -3.65 -14.48
C CYS A 22 -1.46 -5.02 -13.90
N GLY A 23 -2.39 -5.76 -13.30
CA GLY A 23 -2.17 -7.05 -12.64
C GLY A 23 -1.40 -6.95 -11.31
N SER A 24 -1.37 -5.76 -10.67
CA SER A 24 -0.72 -5.62 -9.37
C SER A 24 -1.68 -5.95 -8.23
N GLU A 25 -1.12 -6.62 -7.23
CA GLU A 25 -1.75 -6.97 -5.96
C GLU A 25 -1.36 -6.00 -4.83
N LYS A 26 -0.45 -5.06 -5.08
CA LYS A 26 0.19 -4.24 -4.05
C LYS A 26 -0.31 -2.80 -4.10
N PHE A 27 -0.81 -2.34 -2.97
CA PHE A 27 -1.50 -1.07 -2.82
C PHE A 27 -0.93 -0.28 -1.65
N VAL A 28 -0.90 1.04 -1.80
CA VAL A 28 -0.51 1.96 -0.75
C VAL A 28 -1.60 3.01 -0.56
N THR A 29 -2.05 3.19 0.68
CA THR A 29 -3.14 4.09 1.04
C THR A 29 -2.65 5.12 2.05
N GLY A 30 -2.87 6.40 1.78
CA GLY A 30 -2.39 7.47 2.66
C GLY A 30 -2.32 8.83 1.97
N GLU A 31 -1.94 9.84 2.75
CA GLU A 31 -1.55 11.16 2.23
C GLU A 31 -0.10 11.07 1.73
N LEU A 32 0.06 10.90 0.41
CA LEU A 32 1.32 10.51 -0.22
C LEU A 32 1.67 11.41 -1.40
N LYS A 33 2.98 11.57 -1.64
CA LYS A 33 3.54 12.10 -2.87
C LYS A 33 4.12 10.96 -3.68
N ILE A 34 3.82 10.90 -4.98
CA ILE A 34 4.38 9.89 -5.87
C ILE A 34 5.24 10.57 -6.92
N LYS A 35 6.51 10.16 -7.00
CA LYS A 35 7.46 10.66 -8.01
C LYS A 35 8.37 9.51 -8.44
N ASN A 36 8.57 9.34 -9.74
CA ASN A 36 9.47 8.32 -10.32
C ASN A 36 9.22 6.90 -9.78
N ASN A 37 7.95 6.47 -9.68
CA ASN A 37 7.55 5.17 -9.10
C ASN A 37 7.97 4.94 -7.64
N LYS A 38 8.28 6.00 -6.90
CA LYS A 38 8.51 5.97 -5.46
C LYS A 38 7.43 6.78 -4.77
N PHE A 39 6.91 6.26 -3.67
CA PHE A 39 6.02 7.02 -2.78
C PHE A 39 6.84 7.61 -1.63
N THR A 40 6.51 8.83 -1.26
CA THR A 40 6.99 9.49 -0.05
C THR A 40 5.78 10.00 0.72
N CYS A 41 5.95 10.24 2.02
CA CYS A 41 4.92 10.88 2.82
C CYS A 41 4.60 12.28 2.26
N VAL A 42 3.40 12.80 2.53
CA VAL A 42 3.02 14.18 2.15
C VAL A 42 4.02 15.23 2.63
N CYS A 43 4.70 15.02 3.77
CA CYS A 43 5.75 15.91 4.27
C CYS A 43 7.05 15.86 3.43
N GLY A 44 7.24 14.83 2.59
CA GLY A 44 8.44 14.62 1.78
C GLY A 44 9.35 13.48 2.28
N SER A 45 9.16 13.03 3.52
CA SER A 45 9.93 11.93 4.11
C SER A 45 9.73 10.60 3.39
N SER A 46 10.80 9.81 3.33
CA SER A 46 10.78 8.42 2.86
C SER A 46 10.94 7.41 4.00
N THR A 47 11.04 7.87 5.25
CA THR A 47 11.28 7.02 6.42
C THR A 47 9.99 6.76 7.20
N PHE A 48 9.74 5.49 7.47
CA PHE A 48 8.54 5.03 8.15
C PHE A 48 8.88 3.95 9.19
N ASN A 49 8.19 3.98 10.33
CA ASN A 49 8.20 2.90 11.31
C ASN A 49 6.98 2.01 11.12
N LEU A 50 7.15 0.70 11.22
CA LEU A 50 6.03 -0.24 11.23
C LEU A 50 5.25 -0.08 12.53
N LEU A 51 3.94 0.20 12.45
CA LEU A 51 3.04 0.28 13.59
C LEU A 51 2.28 -1.02 13.81
N TYR A 52 1.81 -1.60 12.71
CA TYR A 52 0.94 -2.76 12.76
C TYR A 52 1.19 -3.65 11.55
N HIS A 53 1.04 -4.93 11.80
CA HIS A 53 1.17 -5.98 10.80
C HIS A 53 0.02 -6.95 10.97
N ALA A 54 -0.68 -7.23 9.88
CA ALA A 54 -1.65 -8.31 9.79
C ALA A 54 -1.33 -9.18 8.59
N ASP A 55 -1.31 -10.47 8.87
CA ASP A 55 -1.22 -11.50 7.85
C ASP A 55 -2.53 -12.30 7.88
N ALA A 56 -3.30 -12.18 6.80
CA ALA A 56 -4.59 -12.85 6.63
C ALA A 56 -4.57 -13.75 5.39
N LYS A 57 -5.51 -14.70 5.34
CA LYS A 57 -5.61 -15.66 4.24
C LYS A 57 -5.70 -14.99 2.86
N ASN A 58 -6.44 -13.88 2.77
CA ASN A 58 -6.73 -13.16 1.53
C ASN A 58 -6.01 -11.81 1.38
N TYR A 59 -5.23 -11.39 2.38
CA TYR A 59 -4.44 -10.17 2.27
C TYR A 59 -3.28 -10.12 3.28
N PHE A 60 -2.33 -9.26 2.99
CA PHE A 60 -1.27 -8.85 3.90
C PHE A 60 -1.37 -7.34 4.09
N LEU A 61 -1.31 -6.86 5.33
CA LEU A 61 -1.44 -5.45 5.66
C LEU A 61 -0.32 -5.01 6.58
N ASN A 62 0.41 -3.98 6.17
CA ASN A 62 1.31 -3.23 7.05
C ASN A 62 0.78 -1.81 7.22
N VAL A 63 0.58 -1.36 8.44
CA VAL A 63 0.37 0.05 8.74
C VAL A 63 1.69 0.62 9.22
N MET A 64 2.12 1.70 8.61
CA MET A 64 3.38 2.37 8.91
C MET A 64 3.12 3.82 9.27
N ARG A 65 4.01 4.42 10.05
CA ARG A 65 3.97 5.83 10.45
C ARG A 65 5.20 6.55 9.98
N CYS A 66 5.03 7.68 9.31
CA CYS A 66 6.12 8.56 8.96
C CYS A 66 6.86 9.01 10.23
N THR A 67 8.19 8.88 10.24
CA THR A 67 9.00 9.23 11.40
C THR A 67 9.15 10.75 11.59
N GLU A 68 8.88 11.54 10.54
CA GLU A 68 9.01 13.00 10.57
C GLU A 68 7.71 13.71 10.96
N CYS A 69 6.59 13.41 10.30
CA CYS A 69 5.33 14.12 10.54
C CYS A 69 4.28 13.28 11.28
N GLY A 70 4.55 11.99 11.52
CA GLY A 70 3.62 11.12 12.24
C GLY A 70 2.40 10.65 11.44
N GLU A 71 2.29 11.00 10.16
CA GLU A 71 1.22 10.53 9.28
C GLU A 71 1.28 9.02 9.05
N SER A 72 0.12 8.38 8.95
CA SER A 72 0.02 6.93 8.76
C SER A 72 -0.23 6.55 7.31
N VAL A 73 0.36 5.43 6.89
CA VAL A 73 0.27 4.88 5.55
C VAL A 73 0.01 3.39 5.67
N GLU A 74 -0.93 2.88 4.87
CA GLU A 74 -1.25 1.46 4.81
C GLU A 74 -0.67 0.85 3.54
N LEU A 75 -0.02 -0.30 3.67
CA LEU A 75 0.44 -1.14 2.57
C LEU A 75 -0.37 -2.43 2.58
N LYS A 76 -1.26 -2.58 1.60
CA LYS A 76 -2.09 -3.78 1.44
C LYS A 76 -1.59 -4.57 0.25
N THR A 77 -1.34 -5.86 0.44
CA THR A 77 -1.11 -6.82 -0.66
C THR A 77 -2.28 -7.79 -0.68
N LEU A 78 -3.04 -7.83 -1.76
CA LEU A 78 -4.11 -8.83 -1.93
C LEU A 78 -3.50 -10.20 -2.20
N ARG A 79 -4.14 -11.25 -1.68
CA ARG A 79 -3.82 -12.64 -1.97
C ARG A 79 -5.08 -13.33 -2.48
N ASP A 80 -5.00 -13.87 -3.67
CA ASP A 80 -6.00 -14.78 -4.22
C ASP A 80 -5.36 -16.13 -4.52
N LYS A 81 -6.16 -17.11 -4.95
CA LYS A 81 -5.66 -18.45 -5.33
C LYS A 81 -4.59 -18.44 -6.43
N GLY A 82 -4.47 -17.34 -7.18
CA GLY A 82 -3.45 -17.17 -8.22
C GLY A 82 -2.15 -16.53 -7.71
N SER A 83 -2.17 -15.94 -6.51
CA SER A 83 -1.00 -15.29 -5.93
C SER A 83 -0.01 -16.33 -5.39
N LYS A 84 1.28 -16.10 -5.63
CA LYS A 84 2.39 -16.96 -5.14
C LYS A 84 2.47 -17.05 -3.61
N LEU A 85 1.74 -16.19 -2.92
CA LEU A 85 1.72 -16.07 -1.46
C LEU A 85 0.45 -16.66 -0.85
N TYR A 86 -0.37 -17.38 -1.61
CA TYR A 86 -1.56 -18.06 -1.09
C TYR A 86 -1.20 -19.40 -0.46
N TRP A 87 -1.73 -19.68 0.73
CA TRP A 87 -1.67 -20.98 1.40
C TRP A 87 -3.07 -21.40 1.86
N GLU A 88 -3.33 -22.71 1.81
CA GLU A 88 -4.56 -23.35 2.30
C GLU A 88 -4.33 -24.13 3.58
#